data_AF-W3RG35-F1
#
_entry.id   AF-W3RG35-F1
#
_cell.length_a   1.000
_cell.length_b   1.000
_cell.length_c   1.000
_cell.angle_alpha   90.00
_cell.angle_beta   90.00
_cell.angle_gamma   90.00
#
_symmetry.space_group_name_H-M   'P 1'
#
loop_
_entity.id
_entity.type
_entity.pdbx_description
1 polymer ?
#
loop_
_entity_poly.entity_id
_entity_poly.type
_entity_poly.pdbx_seq_one_letter_code
_entity_poly.pdbx_strand_id
1 'polypeptide(L)' 'MSERDHELLVGRAALRLWGELPREIQEKLFETAAPRDDQVRHNLAVFLHERHPRTAHPPKPTAFA' A
#
# COMPACT_ATOMS: atom_id res chain seq x y z
N MET A 1 -16.54 -11.34 18.58
CA MET A 1 -15.62 -10.84 17.55
C MET A 1 -14.43 -10.24 18.28
N SER A 2 -13.23 -10.75 18.05
CA SER A 2 -12.01 -10.33 18.73
C SER A 2 -11.47 -9.02 18.14
N GLU A 3 -10.59 -8.31 18.85
CA GLU A 3 -9.90 -7.12 18.32
C GLU A 3 -9.20 -7.43 16.98
N ARG A 4 -8.52 -8.57 16.90
CA ARG A 4 -7.90 -9.09 15.68
C ARG A 4 -8.89 -9.24 14.52
N ASP A 5 -10.12 -9.69 14.79
CA ASP A 5 -11.14 -9.81 13.76
C ASP A 5 -11.52 -8.43 13.19
N HIS A 6 -11.61 -7.41 14.05
CA HIS A 6 -11.90 -6.04 13.62
C HIS A 6 -10.75 -5.45 12.79
N GLU A 7 -9.50 -5.65 13.21
CA GLU A 7 -8.31 -5.22 12.47
C GLU A 7 -8.28 -5.85 11.07
N LEU A 8 -8.59 -7.15 10.95
CA LEU A 8 -8.66 -7.84 9.67
C LEU A 8 -9.78 -7.29 8.78
N LEU A 9 -10.94 -6.96 9.33
CA LEU A 9 -12.04 -6.37 8.57
C LEU A 9 -11.67 -4.98 8.03
N VAL A 10 -11.07 -4.13 8.87
CA VAL A 10 -10.61 -2.79 8.47
C VAL A 10 -9.49 -2.89 7.44
N GLY A 11 -8.49 -3.74 7.67
CA GLY A 11 -7.39 -3.96 6.72
C GLY A 11 -7.87 -4.46 5.36
N ARG A 12 -8.86 -5.38 5.34
CA ARG A 12 -9.48 -5.84 4.09
C ARG A 12 -10.24 -4.73 3.37
N ALA A 13 -10.97 -3.89 4.10
CA ALA A 13 -11.69 -2.75 3.51
C ALA A 13 -10.71 -1.72 2.92
N ALA A 14 -9.69 -1.33 3.67
CA ALA A 14 -8.64 -0.40 3.21
C ALA A 14 -7.94 -0.94 1.97
N LEU A 15 -7.64 -2.25 1.93
CA LEU A 15 -7.02 -2.89 0.78
C LEU A 15 -7.93 -2.92 -0.46
N ARG A 16 -9.25 -3.02 -0.31
CA ARG A 16 -10.17 -2.94 -1.47
C ARG A 16 -10.23 -1.52 -2.02
N LEU A 17 -10.23 -0.52 -1.14
CA LEU A 17 -10.36 0.89 -1.47
C LEU A 17 -9.02 1.56 -1.77
N TRP A 18 -7.90 0.84 -1.68
CA TRP A 18 -6.55 1.43 -1.70
C TRP A 18 -6.32 2.42 -2.84
N GLY A 19 -6.67 2.04 -4.07
CA GLY A 19 -6.50 2.90 -5.24
C GLY A 19 -7.39 4.16 -5.28
N GLU A 20 -8.42 4.21 -4.43
CA GLU A 20 -9.34 5.35 -4.26
C GLU A 20 -8.93 6.25 -3.08
N LEU A 21 -8.12 5.73 -2.15
CA LEU A 21 -7.65 6.50 -1.00
C LEU A 21 -6.75 7.66 -1.46
N PRO A 22 -6.83 8.85 -0.83
CA PRO A 22 -5.87 9.90 -1.04
C PRO A 22 -4.44 9.41 -0.76
N ARG A 23 -3.47 9.90 -1.54
CA ARG A 23 -2.07 9.49 -1.45
C ARG A 23 -1.51 9.59 -0.03
N GLU A 24 -1.80 10.68 0.68
CA GLU A 24 -1.36 10.87 2.07
C GLU A 24 -1.86 9.76 3.00
N ILE A 25 -3.07 9.26 2.78
CA ILE A 25 -3.65 8.16 3.56
C ILE A 25 -3.00 6.83 3.20
N GLN A 26 -2.71 6.59 1.91
CA GLN A 26 -1.93 5.43 1.48
C GLN A 26 -0.56 5.41 2.16
N GLU A 27 0.16 6.54 2.15
CA GLU A 27 1.49 6.67 2.77
C GLU A 27 1.43 6.42 4.29
N LYS A 28 0.48 7.04 5.00
CA LYS A 28 0.27 6.81 6.45
C LYS A 28 -0.03 5.36 6.79
N LEU A 29 -0.92 4.70 6.04
CA LEU A 29 -1.25 3.29 6.24
C LEU A 29 -0.05 2.39 5.98
N PHE A 30 0.71 2.67 4.93
CA PHE A 30 1.90 1.92 4.56
C PHE A 30 3.00 2.01 5.63
N GLU A 31 3.31 3.23 6.08
CA GLU A 31 4.30 3.46 7.14
C GLU A 31 3.90 2.82 8.46
N THR A 32 2.60 2.85 8.80
CA THR A 32 2.07 2.21 10.00
C THR A 32 2.15 0.68 9.92
N ALA A 33 1.89 0.09 8.75
CA ALA A 33 1.89 -1.35 8.55
C ALA A 33 3.30 -1.96 8.46
N ALA A 34 4.30 -1.18 8.02
CA ALA A 34 5.67 -1.64 7.83
C ALA A 34 6.71 -0.65 8.39
N PRO A 35 6.72 -0.41 9.73
CA PRO A 35 7.72 0.43 10.35
C PRO A 35 9.05 -0.34 10.46
N ARG A 36 10.09 0.11 9.74
CA ARG A 36 11.51 -0.25 9.96
C ARG A 36 12.01 -1.62 9.48
N ASP A 37 11.22 -2.40 8.74
CA ASP A 37 11.71 -3.60 8.04
C ASP A 37 11.68 -3.40 6.51
N ASP A 38 12.86 -3.28 5.90
CA ASP A 38 13.00 -3.00 4.47
C ASP A 38 12.44 -4.13 3.58
N GLN A 39 12.53 -5.38 4.03
CA GLN A 39 11.99 -6.52 3.28
C GLN A 39 10.46 -6.51 3.32
N VAL A 40 9.87 -6.27 4.49
CA VAL A 40 8.41 -6.16 4.64
C VAL A 40 7.88 -4.97 3.84
N ARG A 41 8.56 -3.83 3.90
CA ARG A 41 8.21 -2.64 3.11
C ARG A 41 8.24 -2.94 1.61
N HIS A 42 9.34 -3.54 1.12
CA HIS A 42 9.47 -3.90 -0.28
C HIS A 42 8.34 -4.83 -0.73
N ASN A 43 8.12 -5.92 0.00
CA ASN A 43 7.09 -6.92 -0.34
C ASN A 43 5.69 -6.30 -0.34
N LEU A 44 5.37 -5.44 0.64
CA LEU A 44 4.08 -4.77 0.72
C LEU A 44 3.89 -3.78 -0.44
N ALA A 45 4.93 -3.04 -0.82
CA ALA A 45 4.86 -2.10 -1.94
C ALA A 45 4.57 -2.82 -3.27
N VAL A 46 5.33 -3.89 -3.55
CA VAL A 46 5.12 -4.72 -4.75
C VAL A 46 3.68 -5.24 -4.80
N PHE A 47 3.20 -5.84 -3.71
CA PHE A 47 1.84 -6.37 -3.61
C PHE A 47 0.75 -5.31 -3.85
N LEU A 48 0.92 -4.12 -3.29
CA LEU A 48 -0.05 -3.02 -3.46
C LEU A 48 -0.04 -2.50 -4.91
N HIS A 49 1.12 -2.42 -5.55
CA HIS A 49 1.22 -1.99 -6.94
C HIS A 49 0.65 -3.01 -7.92
N GLU A 50 0.89 -4.31 -7.71
CA GLU A 50 0.29 -5.39 -8.52
C GLU A 50 -1.23 -5.36 -8.46
N ARG A 51 -1.81 -5.12 -7.28
CA ARG A 51 -3.26 -5.07 -7.09
C ARG A 51 -3.89 -3.75 -7.54
N HIS A 52 -3.14 -2.66 -7.43
CA HIS A 52 -3.63 -1.32 -7.75
C HIS A 52 -2.68 -0.63 -8.76
N PRO A 53 -2.73 -1.01 -10.05
CA PRO A 53 -1.80 -0.50 -11.06
C PRO A 53 -1.76 1.02 -11.21
N ARG A 54 -2.84 1.73 -10.81
CA ARG A 54 -2.91 3.20 -10.81
C ARG A 54 -2.02 3.86 -9.75
N THR A 55 -1.62 3.12 -8.72
CA THR A 55 -0.68 3.58 -7.68
C THR A 55 0.74 3.16 -7.97
N ALA A 56 0.97 2.31 -8.98
CA ALA A 56 2.31 2.08 -9.50
C ALA A 56 2.84 3.42 -10.01
N HIS A 57 4.03 3.80 -9.54
CA HIS A 57 4.70 4.95 -10.13
C HIS A 57 4.85 4.69 -11.63
N PRO A 58 4.51 5.67 -12.51
CA PRO A 58 4.87 5.54 -13.90
C PRO A 58 6.36 5.23 -13.98
N PRO A 59 6.80 4.34 -14.88
CA PRO A 59 8.22 4.08 -15.05
C PRO A 59 8.92 5.44 -15.16
N LYS A 60 10.00 5.63 -14.37
CA LYS A 60 10.80 6.87 -14.44
C LYS A 60 11.01 7.18 -15.92
N PRO A 61 10.69 8.40 -16.39
CA PRO A 61 10.97 8.78 -17.77
C PRO A 61 12.42 8.41 -18.05
N THR A 62 12.63 7.46 -18.95
CA THR A 62 13.96 7.22 -19.49
C THR A 62 14.36 8.54 -20.10
N ALA A 63 15.34 9.21 -19.49
CA ALA A 63 15.91 10.42 -20.03
C ALA A 63 16.46 10.07 -21.41
N PHE A 64 15.69 10.37 -22.45
CA PHE A 64 16.20 10.43 -23.81
C PHE A 64 16.96 11.75 -23.92
N ALA A 65 18.28 11.70 -23.76
CA ALA A 65 19.27 12.58 -24.39
C ALA A 65 20.67 11.99 -24.17
#